data_AF-A0A352UP97-F1
#
_entry.id   AF-A0A352UP97-F1
#
_cell.length_a   1.000
_cell.length_b   1.000
_cell.length_c   1.000
_cell.angle_alpha   90.00
_cell.angle_beta   90.00
_cell.angle_gamma   90.00
#
_symmetry.space_group_name_H-M   'P 1'
#
loop_
_entity.id
_entity.type
_entity.pdbx_description
1 polymer ?
#
loop_
_entity_poly.entity_id
_entity_poly.type
_entity_poly.pdbx_seq_one_letter_code
_entity_poly.pdbx_strand_id
1 'polypeptide(L)'
;FSFRAAALKEKGIYLAAMVSCCADDLLASRNAPIALRTAYGGVFTDASGAMWLDPYSGTVRDYIGSICLELAEMGFDEIVLENLAHPISEDPLVYSEIMTFDPTPSIGVSGFAVGLSARMAESGAALSAVLSADTLHGGMADKTGQDAELFFKVFDRVCGPADSAWQYGMDRDALAAHITVGEPSLRYLPVMSYAPEGASCWIVSVPTP
;
A
#
# COMPACT_ATOMS: atom_id res chain seq x y z
N PHE A 1 11.41 15.81 -13.09
CA PHE A 1 10.41 15.75 -12.00
C PHE A 1 10.62 16.84 -10.94
N SER A 2 11.82 17.01 -10.37
CA SER A 2 12.13 18.03 -9.34
C SER A 2 11.67 19.48 -9.66
N PHE A 3 11.91 20.00 -10.87
CA PHE A 3 11.49 21.38 -11.22
C PHE A 3 9.97 21.59 -11.18
N ARG A 4 9.18 20.56 -11.56
CA ARG A 4 7.71 20.64 -11.52
C ARG A 4 7.19 20.54 -10.09
N ALA A 5 7.81 19.70 -9.25
CA ALA A 5 7.46 19.59 -7.84
C ALA A 5 7.68 20.92 -7.10
N ALA A 6 8.84 21.55 -7.28
CA ALA A 6 9.15 22.85 -6.68
C ALA A 6 8.13 23.95 -7.05
N ALA A 7 7.75 24.04 -8.33
CA ALA A 7 6.77 25.03 -8.80
C ALA A 7 5.34 24.80 -8.25
N LEU A 8 4.98 23.58 -7.89
CA LEU A 8 3.70 23.27 -7.24
C LEU A 8 3.75 23.59 -5.74
N LYS A 9 4.90 23.33 -5.09
CA LYS A 9 5.14 23.68 -3.69
C LYS A 9 5.08 25.18 -3.45
N GLU A 10 5.62 26.00 -4.34
CA GLU A 10 5.51 27.48 -4.29
C GLU A 10 4.05 27.97 -4.31
N LYS A 11 3.13 27.17 -4.85
CA LYS A 11 1.69 27.45 -4.87
C LYS A 11 0.94 26.90 -3.66
N GLY A 12 1.65 26.35 -2.68
CA GLY A 12 1.06 25.74 -1.49
C GLY A 12 0.33 24.42 -1.76
N ILE A 13 0.66 23.73 -2.87
CA ILE A 13 0.04 22.44 -3.21
C ILE A 13 0.78 21.33 -2.47
N TYR A 14 0.01 20.48 -1.79
CA TYR A 14 0.49 19.27 -1.13
C TYR A 14 0.77 18.17 -2.16
N LEU A 15 1.98 17.63 -2.18
CA LEU A 15 2.39 16.64 -3.16
C LEU A 15 2.37 15.23 -2.58
N ALA A 16 1.52 14.37 -3.12
CA ALA A 16 1.50 12.94 -2.81
C ALA A 16 1.95 12.12 -4.03
N ALA A 17 2.85 11.15 -3.82
CA ALA A 17 3.26 10.17 -4.82
C ALA A 17 2.69 8.80 -4.46
N MET A 18 2.08 8.10 -5.42
CA MET A 18 1.63 6.72 -5.22
C MET A 18 2.67 5.74 -5.76
N VAL A 19 3.00 4.73 -4.97
CA VAL A 19 4.01 3.70 -5.28
C VAL A 19 3.38 2.32 -5.15
N SER A 20 3.37 1.55 -6.24
CA SER A 20 2.99 0.14 -6.21
C SER A 20 4.13 -0.68 -5.58
N CYS A 21 3.85 -1.38 -4.49
CA CYS A 21 4.88 -2.07 -3.70
C CYS A 21 5.15 -3.49 -4.21
N CYS A 22 4.15 -4.37 -4.14
CA CYS A 22 4.33 -5.78 -4.47
C CYS A 22 3.85 -6.13 -5.88
N ALA A 23 2.96 -5.35 -6.50
CA ALA A 23 2.54 -5.58 -7.89
C ALA A 23 3.45 -4.79 -8.85
N ASP A 24 4.43 -5.46 -9.47
CA ASP A 24 5.40 -4.87 -10.40
C ASP A 24 5.82 -5.89 -11.48
N ASP A 25 5.18 -5.80 -12.64
CA ASP A 25 5.43 -6.68 -13.79
C ASP A 25 6.87 -6.58 -14.30
N LEU A 26 7.43 -5.37 -14.29
CA LEU A 26 8.74 -5.11 -14.87
C LEU A 26 9.83 -5.74 -14.02
N LEU A 27 9.75 -5.56 -12.70
CA LEU A 27 10.72 -6.14 -11.79
C LEU A 27 10.55 -7.65 -11.67
N ALA A 28 9.32 -8.15 -11.58
CA ALA A 28 9.04 -9.58 -11.50
C ALA A 28 9.51 -10.34 -12.75
N SER A 29 9.28 -9.78 -13.95
CA SER A 29 9.74 -10.40 -15.21
C SER A 29 11.25 -10.36 -15.40
N ARG A 30 11.93 -9.32 -14.90
CA ARG A 30 13.39 -9.17 -15.02
C ARG A 30 14.17 -9.88 -13.92
N ASN A 31 13.56 -10.10 -12.76
CA ASN A 31 14.18 -10.73 -11.60
C ASN A 31 13.22 -11.73 -10.93
N ALA A 32 12.88 -12.80 -11.67
CA ALA A 32 12.01 -13.87 -11.17
C ALA A 32 12.41 -14.49 -9.81
N PRO A 33 13.70 -14.55 -9.41
CA PRO A 33 14.09 -15.03 -8.09
C PRO A 33 13.45 -14.30 -6.91
N ILE A 34 13.17 -12.99 -7.00
CA ILE A 34 12.55 -12.18 -5.93
C ILE A 34 11.02 -12.05 -6.05
N ALA A 35 10.43 -12.73 -7.05
CA ALA A 35 8.99 -12.76 -7.27
C ALA A 35 8.32 -13.91 -6.53
N LEU A 36 7.03 -13.75 -6.23
CA LEU A 36 6.19 -14.86 -5.81
C LEU A 36 6.05 -15.84 -6.97
N ARG A 37 6.15 -17.14 -6.66
CA ARG A 37 6.09 -18.21 -7.66
C ARG A 37 4.96 -19.17 -7.38
N THR A 38 4.47 -19.80 -8.43
CA THR A 38 3.58 -20.95 -8.30
C THR A 38 4.35 -22.18 -7.82
N ALA A 39 3.64 -23.21 -7.38
CA ALA A 39 4.25 -24.50 -7.04
C ALA A 39 5.03 -25.14 -8.22
N TYR A 40 4.73 -24.73 -9.46
CA TYR A 40 5.42 -25.18 -10.67
C TYR A 40 6.66 -24.34 -11.02
N GLY A 41 7.00 -23.34 -10.20
CA GLY A 41 8.21 -22.52 -10.33
C GLY A 41 8.11 -21.31 -11.26
N GLY A 42 6.98 -21.11 -11.93
CA GLY A 42 6.71 -19.91 -12.73
C GLY A 42 6.39 -18.70 -11.85
N VAL A 43 6.70 -17.49 -12.32
CA VAL A 43 6.26 -16.23 -11.66
C VAL A 43 4.73 -16.22 -11.60
N PHE A 44 4.18 -15.89 -10.44
CA PHE A 44 2.75 -15.77 -10.26
C PHE A 44 2.20 -14.53 -10.97
N THR A 45 1.09 -14.70 -11.67
CA THR A 45 0.30 -13.63 -12.28
C THR A 45 -1.12 -13.76 -11.79
N ASP A 46 -1.72 -12.66 -11.32
CA ASP A 46 -3.11 -12.65 -10.86
C ASP A 46 -4.12 -12.59 -12.01
N ALA A 47 -5.40 -12.58 -11.68
CA ALA A 47 -6.49 -12.53 -12.67
C ALA A 47 -6.53 -11.23 -13.49
N SER A 48 -5.91 -10.14 -13.00
CA SER A 48 -5.79 -8.87 -13.71
C SER A 48 -4.60 -8.83 -14.68
N GLY A 49 -3.70 -9.81 -14.59
CA GLY A 49 -2.48 -9.87 -15.38
C GLY A 49 -1.25 -9.29 -14.67
N ALA A 50 -1.38 -8.84 -13.41
CA ALA A 50 -0.27 -8.28 -12.65
C ALA A 50 0.61 -9.39 -12.04
N MET A 51 1.92 -9.20 -12.09
CA MET A 51 2.91 -10.05 -11.45
C MET A 51 3.32 -9.51 -10.10
N TRP A 52 3.56 -10.42 -9.16
CA TRP A 52 3.76 -10.06 -7.76
C TRP A 52 5.16 -10.42 -7.25
N LEU A 53 5.75 -9.46 -6.56
CA LEU A 53 6.99 -9.57 -5.82
C LEU A 53 6.76 -10.21 -4.44
N ASP A 54 7.79 -10.88 -3.92
CA ASP A 54 7.71 -11.48 -2.59
C ASP A 54 7.84 -10.41 -1.48
N PRO A 55 6.82 -10.21 -0.62
CA PRO A 55 6.89 -9.26 0.49
C PRO A 55 7.93 -9.62 1.55
N TYR A 56 8.45 -10.84 1.57
CA TYR A 56 9.57 -11.24 2.43
C TYR A 56 10.94 -10.92 1.86
N SER A 57 11.05 -10.71 0.55
CA SER A 57 12.34 -10.47 -0.08
C SER A 57 12.99 -9.20 0.45
N GLY A 58 14.18 -9.33 1.04
CA GLY A 58 14.97 -8.18 1.50
C GLY A 58 15.26 -7.22 0.35
N THR A 59 15.52 -7.76 -0.85
CA THR A 59 15.77 -6.98 -2.06
C THR A 59 14.58 -6.09 -2.44
N VAL A 60 13.36 -6.63 -2.36
CA VAL A 60 12.13 -5.88 -2.66
C VAL A 60 11.91 -4.78 -1.62
N ARG A 61 12.08 -5.09 -0.34
CA ARG A 61 11.93 -4.12 0.76
C ARG A 61 12.93 -2.97 0.63
N ASP A 62 14.18 -3.28 0.31
CA ASP A 62 15.25 -2.30 0.12
C ASP A 62 14.99 -1.41 -1.10
N TYR A 63 14.52 -2.01 -2.21
CA TYR A 63 14.15 -1.30 -3.42
C TYR A 63 13.02 -0.29 -3.17
N ILE A 64 11.89 -0.76 -2.63
CA ILE A 64 10.73 0.11 -2.37
C ILE A 64 11.06 1.20 -1.36
N GLY A 65 11.78 0.87 -0.28
CA GLY A 65 12.18 1.89 0.67
C GLY A 65 13.14 2.93 0.09
N SER A 66 13.98 2.56 -0.88
CA SER A 66 14.87 3.52 -1.55
C SER A 66 14.06 4.47 -2.44
N ILE A 67 13.08 3.95 -3.18
CA ILE A 67 12.15 4.78 -3.94
C ILE A 67 11.41 5.76 -3.03
N CYS A 68 10.91 5.30 -1.88
CA CYS A 68 10.19 6.17 -0.95
C CYS A 68 11.07 7.31 -0.42
N LEU A 69 12.33 7.01 -0.06
CA LEU A 69 13.30 8.02 0.38
C LEU A 69 13.66 9.00 -0.75
N GLU A 70 13.91 8.51 -1.96
CA GLU A 70 14.19 9.36 -3.12
C GLU A 70 13.01 10.31 -3.41
N LEU A 71 11.77 9.83 -3.31
CA LEU A 71 10.58 10.67 -3.47
C LEU A 71 10.48 11.74 -2.37
N ALA A 72 10.78 11.40 -1.11
CA ALA A 72 10.84 12.36 -0.02
C ALA A 72 11.92 13.43 -0.28
N GLU A 73 13.14 13.03 -0.69
CA GLU A 73 14.24 13.93 -1.06
C GLU A 73 13.90 14.84 -2.26
N MET A 74 13.05 14.36 -3.17
CA MET A 74 12.53 15.14 -4.29
C MET A 74 11.47 16.18 -3.87
N GLY A 75 11.05 16.18 -2.60
CA GLY A 75 10.13 17.15 -2.01
C GLY A 75 8.66 16.76 -2.06
N PHE A 76 8.35 15.46 -2.19
CA PHE A 76 6.99 14.97 -1.97
C PHE A 76 6.65 15.02 -0.47
N ASP A 77 5.45 15.50 -0.16
CA ASP A 77 4.96 15.62 1.21
C ASP A 77 4.41 14.28 1.74
N GLU A 78 3.97 13.40 0.85
CA GLU A 78 3.42 12.10 1.20
C GLU A 78 3.75 11.04 0.16
N ILE A 79 4.03 9.83 0.64
CA ILE A 79 4.14 8.63 -0.18
C ILE A 79 2.95 7.73 0.18
N VAL A 80 2.14 7.38 -0.81
CA VAL A 80 1.00 6.47 -0.69
C VAL A 80 1.39 5.11 -1.26
N LEU A 81 1.42 4.10 -0.40
CA LEU A 81 1.79 2.74 -0.74
C LEU A 81 0.56 1.98 -1.24
N GLU A 82 0.55 1.69 -2.53
CA GLU A 82 -0.44 0.84 -3.17
C GLU A 82 0.11 -0.58 -3.30
N ASN A 83 -0.77 -1.59 -3.30
CA ASN A 83 -0.38 -3.00 -3.42
C ASN A 83 0.67 -3.44 -2.39
N LEU A 84 0.70 -2.84 -1.20
CA LEU A 84 1.39 -3.37 -0.03
C LEU A 84 0.53 -4.49 0.56
N ALA A 85 0.51 -5.61 -0.15
CA ALA A 85 -0.31 -6.77 0.13
C ALA A 85 0.35 -8.03 -0.46
N HIS A 86 -0.16 -9.19 -0.05
CA HIS A 86 0.03 -10.46 -0.71
C HIS A 86 -1.14 -10.68 -1.68
N PRO A 87 -0.91 -11.21 -2.90
CA PRO A 87 -2.00 -11.52 -3.81
C PRO A 87 -2.88 -12.66 -3.28
N ILE A 88 -4.16 -12.66 -3.65
CA ILE A 88 -5.06 -13.78 -3.36
C ILE A 88 -4.89 -14.83 -4.46
N SER A 89 -4.58 -16.06 -4.07
CA SER A 89 -4.49 -17.21 -4.97
C SER A 89 -5.21 -18.42 -4.38
N GLU A 90 -5.73 -19.29 -5.26
CA GLU A 90 -6.32 -20.57 -4.85
C GLU A 90 -5.23 -21.56 -4.40
N ASP A 91 -4.13 -21.62 -5.17
CA ASP A 91 -2.98 -22.46 -4.86
C ASP A 91 -1.96 -21.72 -3.98
N PRO A 92 -1.29 -22.40 -3.03
CA PRO A 92 -0.22 -21.81 -2.25
C PRO A 92 0.92 -21.28 -3.12
N LEU A 93 1.34 -20.05 -2.84
CA LEU A 93 2.50 -19.43 -3.49
C LEU A 93 3.79 -19.79 -2.74
N VAL A 94 4.88 -19.82 -3.50
CA VAL A 94 6.23 -20.09 -3.02
C VAL A 94 6.95 -18.77 -2.85
N TYR A 95 7.38 -18.50 -1.62
CA TYR A 95 8.22 -17.37 -1.26
C TYR A 95 9.66 -17.55 -1.78
N SER A 96 10.32 -16.44 -2.05
CA SER A 96 11.70 -16.38 -2.54
C SER A 96 12.74 -16.66 -1.46
N GLU A 97 12.44 -16.29 -0.21
CA GLU A 97 13.34 -16.41 0.92
C GLU A 97 13.14 -17.74 1.67
N ILE A 98 14.24 -18.32 2.17
CA ILE A 98 14.19 -19.50 3.05
C ILE A 98 13.98 -19.03 4.48
N MET A 99 12.95 -19.54 5.14
CA MET A 99 12.57 -19.15 6.50
C MET A 99 12.57 -20.34 7.45
N THR A 100 12.76 -20.05 8.74
CA THR A 100 12.76 -21.06 9.82
C THR A 100 11.41 -21.21 10.50
N PHE A 101 10.38 -20.53 9.99
CA PHE A 101 9.01 -20.54 10.49
C PHE A 101 8.05 -20.68 9.32
N ASP A 102 6.79 -21.00 9.59
CA ASP A 102 5.76 -21.11 8.57
C ASP A 102 5.35 -19.72 8.08
N PRO A 103 5.67 -19.34 6.82
CA PRO A 103 5.40 -18.00 6.33
C PRO A 103 3.91 -17.79 6.11
N THR A 104 3.40 -16.64 6.56
CA THR A 104 2.02 -16.19 6.30
C THR A 104 2.01 -14.83 5.60
N PRO A 105 0.96 -14.51 4.82
CA PRO A 105 0.79 -13.17 4.27
C PRO A 105 0.89 -12.08 5.33
N SER A 106 0.23 -12.27 6.48
CA SER A 106 0.20 -11.29 7.57
C SER A 106 1.59 -10.99 8.13
N ILE A 107 2.44 -11.99 8.35
CA ILE A 107 3.81 -11.76 8.82
C ILE A 107 4.64 -11.02 7.76
N GLY A 108 4.51 -11.40 6.50
CA GLY A 108 5.27 -10.81 5.39
C GLY A 108 4.94 -9.33 5.19
N VAL A 109 3.65 -9.03 5.04
CA VAL A 109 3.15 -7.67 4.78
C VAL A 109 3.29 -6.77 6.01
N SER A 110 2.98 -7.28 7.21
CA SER A 110 3.17 -6.52 8.46
C SER A 110 4.63 -6.18 8.71
N GLY A 111 5.54 -7.15 8.51
CA GLY A 111 6.97 -6.93 8.65
C GLY A 111 7.51 -5.93 7.64
N PHE A 112 6.98 -5.94 6.41
CA PHE A 112 7.30 -4.93 5.40
C PHE A 112 6.79 -3.55 5.82
N ALA A 113 5.52 -3.43 6.22
CA ALA A 113 4.91 -2.17 6.65
C ALA A 113 5.69 -1.52 7.81
N VAL A 114 6.01 -2.29 8.86
CA VAL A 114 6.79 -1.83 10.01
C VAL A 114 8.19 -1.39 9.59
N GLY A 115 8.87 -2.20 8.77
CA GLY A 115 10.23 -1.88 8.31
C GLY A 115 10.28 -0.61 7.47
N LEU A 116 9.30 -0.42 6.58
CA LEU A 116 9.22 0.76 5.72
C LEU A 116 8.87 2.03 6.51
N SER A 117 7.92 1.94 7.45
CA SER A 117 7.61 3.04 8.36
C SER A 117 8.83 3.46 9.18
N ALA A 118 9.57 2.51 9.75
CA ALA A 118 10.79 2.80 10.49
C ALA A 118 11.86 3.47 9.61
N ARG A 119 12.01 3.03 8.36
CA ARG A 119 12.96 3.63 7.41
C ARG A 119 12.59 5.06 7.01
N MET A 120 11.31 5.38 6.96
CA MET A 120 10.78 6.69 6.56
C MET A 120 10.66 7.70 7.72
N ALA A 121 10.86 7.27 8.97
CA ALA A 121 10.60 8.08 10.16
C ALA A 121 11.32 9.44 10.19
N GLU A 122 12.52 9.54 9.61
CA GLU A 122 13.32 10.78 9.58
C GLU A 122 13.29 11.49 8.20
N SER A 123 12.51 10.98 7.24
CA SER A 123 12.45 11.54 5.88
C SER A 123 11.71 12.88 5.81
N GLY A 124 10.87 13.19 6.79
CA GLY A 124 10.01 14.37 6.81
C GLY A 124 8.78 14.29 5.91
N ALA A 125 8.63 13.21 5.13
CA ALA A 125 7.42 12.93 4.35
C ALA A 125 6.48 12.00 5.12
N ALA A 126 5.16 12.21 4.96
CA ALA A 126 4.15 11.31 5.47
C ALA A 126 4.16 9.99 4.69
N LEU A 127 3.83 8.89 5.36
CA LEU A 127 3.71 7.57 4.76
C LEU A 127 2.31 7.02 4.97
N SER A 128 1.62 6.74 3.87
CA SER A 128 0.24 6.26 3.85
C SER A 128 0.13 4.95 3.10
N ALA A 129 -0.92 4.16 3.33
CA ALA A 129 -1.10 2.88 2.64
C ALA A 129 -2.55 2.65 2.20
N VAL A 130 -2.73 1.98 1.07
CA VAL A 130 -4.04 1.61 0.53
C VAL A 130 -4.40 0.18 0.95
N LEU A 131 -5.53 0.03 1.64
CA LEU A 131 -6.16 -1.28 1.85
C LEU A 131 -6.92 -1.67 0.58
N SER A 132 -6.77 -2.93 0.15
CA SER A 132 -7.51 -3.45 -0.99
C SER A 132 -8.99 -3.62 -0.66
N ALA A 133 -9.84 -3.65 -1.70
CA ALA A 133 -11.25 -3.98 -1.55
C ALA A 133 -11.45 -5.38 -0.92
N ASP A 134 -10.56 -6.34 -1.21
CA ASP A 134 -10.61 -7.66 -0.60
C ASP A 134 -10.40 -7.62 0.92
N THR A 135 -9.53 -6.73 1.39
CA THR A 135 -9.33 -6.51 2.84
C THR A 135 -10.52 -5.79 3.46
N LEU A 136 -10.97 -4.69 2.86
CA LEU A 136 -12.01 -3.82 3.42
C LEU A 136 -13.40 -4.44 3.39
N HIS A 137 -13.75 -5.07 2.27
CA HIS A 137 -15.12 -5.54 2.00
C HIS A 137 -15.20 -7.07 1.92
N GLY A 138 -14.10 -7.74 1.57
CA GLY A 138 -14.04 -9.19 1.43
C GLY A 138 -13.72 -9.95 2.73
N GLY A 139 -13.28 -9.26 3.79
CA GLY A 139 -12.81 -9.91 5.02
C GLY A 139 -11.55 -10.78 4.81
N MET A 140 -10.77 -10.49 3.77
CA MET A 140 -9.63 -11.30 3.33
C MET A 140 -8.30 -10.83 3.92
N ALA A 141 -8.31 -10.11 5.05
CA ALA A 141 -7.11 -9.56 5.69
C ALA A 141 -6.01 -10.61 5.93
N ASP A 142 -6.36 -11.83 6.31
CA ASP A 142 -5.40 -12.93 6.51
C ASP A 142 -4.77 -13.45 5.20
N LYS A 143 -5.44 -13.22 4.05
CA LYS A 143 -4.97 -13.61 2.72
C LYS A 143 -4.17 -12.52 2.05
N THR A 144 -4.60 -11.27 2.19
CA THR A 144 -3.89 -10.09 1.70
C THR A 144 -2.72 -9.71 2.60
N GLY A 145 -2.72 -10.17 3.85
CA GLY A 145 -1.74 -9.82 4.88
C GLY A 145 -1.91 -8.40 5.43
N GLN A 146 -2.96 -7.68 5.04
CA GLN A 146 -3.19 -6.29 5.45
C GLN A 146 -3.94 -6.24 6.78
N ASP A 147 -3.18 -6.05 7.86
CA ASP A 147 -3.72 -5.82 9.21
C ASP A 147 -4.06 -4.34 9.40
N ALA A 148 -5.35 -4.01 9.43
CA ALA A 148 -5.81 -2.63 9.58
C ALA A 148 -5.36 -2.00 10.90
N GLU A 149 -5.38 -2.74 12.01
CA GLU A 149 -4.95 -2.23 13.31
C GLU A 149 -3.47 -1.86 13.31
N LEU A 150 -2.64 -2.71 12.71
CA LEU A 150 -1.23 -2.41 12.53
C LEU A 150 -1.03 -1.22 11.58
N PHE A 151 -1.73 -1.19 10.44
CA PHE A 151 -1.58 -0.14 9.44
C PHE A 151 -1.88 1.24 10.03
N PHE A 152 -2.94 1.37 10.84
CA PHE A 152 -3.24 2.62 11.56
C PHE A 152 -2.23 2.97 12.66
N LYS A 153 -1.39 2.04 13.12
CA LYS A 153 -0.30 2.33 14.05
C LYS A 153 0.97 2.81 13.35
N VAL A 154 1.25 2.31 12.14
CA VAL A 154 2.54 2.54 11.46
C VAL A 154 2.49 3.56 10.34
N PHE A 155 1.31 3.83 9.76
CA PHE A 155 1.12 4.79 8.68
C PHE A 155 0.37 6.02 9.15
N ASP A 156 0.71 7.19 8.59
CA ASP A 156 0.04 8.45 8.86
C ASP A 156 -1.42 8.40 8.43
N ARG A 157 -1.71 7.82 7.27
CA ARG A 157 -3.08 7.60 6.78
C ARG A 157 -3.24 6.24 6.14
N VAL A 158 -4.47 5.74 6.21
CA VAL A 158 -4.90 4.53 5.52
C VAL A 158 -5.99 4.92 4.53
N CYS A 159 -5.86 4.45 3.30
CA CYS A 159 -6.79 4.75 2.23
C CYS A 159 -7.53 3.48 1.81
N GLY A 160 -8.70 3.62 1.19
CA GLY A 160 -9.48 2.48 0.72
C GLY A 160 -10.40 2.83 -0.45
N PRO A 161 -10.56 1.96 -1.47
CA PRO A 161 -11.54 2.18 -2.52
C PRO A 161 -12.95 2.19 -1.95
N ALA A 162 -13.78 3.14 -2.40
CA ALA A 162 -15.20 3.18 -2.07
C ALA A 162 -16.02 3.63 -3.28
N ASP A 163 -17.06 2.86 -3.62
CA ASP A 163 -17.91 3.15 -4.77
C ASP A 163 -19.05 4.14 -4.45
N SER A 164 -19.36 4.30 -3.16
CA SER A 164 -20.43 5.20 -2.71
C SER A 164 -20.11 5.84 -1.37
N ALA A 165 -20.73 7.01 -1.10
CA ALA A 165 -20.64 7.66 0.20
C ALA A 165 -21.17 6.77 1.34
N TRP A 166 -22.13 5.87 1.03
CA TRP A 166 -22.62 4.88 1.98
C TRP A 166 -21.57 3.83 2.32
N GLN A 167 -20.87 3.27 1.31
CA GLN A 167 -19.78 2.32 1.53
C GLN A 167 -18.66 2.96 2.34
N TYR A 168 -18.26 4.19 1.98
CA TYR A 168 -17.30 4.96 2.78
C TYR A 168 -17.74 5.10 4.25
N GLY A 169 -19.02 5.44 4.49
CA GLY A 169 -19.55 5.54 5.85
C GLY A 169 -19.43 4.24 6.62
N MET A 170 -19.75 3.10 5.99
CA MET A 170 -19.59 1.79 6.60
C MET A 170 -18.14 1.45 6.92
N ASP A 171 -17.23 1.66 5.97
CA ASP A 171 -15.81 1.36 6.14
C ASP A 171 -15.21 2.21 7.26
N ARG A 172 -15.53 3.51 7.27
CA ARG A 172 -15.10 4.43 8.32
C ARG A 172 -15.55 3.95 9.70
N ASP A 173 -16.82 3.57 9.83
CA ASP A 173 -17.37 3.14 11.12
C ASP A 173 -16.78 1.78 11.56
N ALA A 174 -16.51 0.87 10.62
CA ALA A 174 -15.86 -0.40 10.89
C ALA A 174 -14.39 -0.22 11.33
N LEU A 175 -13.66 0.69 10.69
CA LEU A 175 -12.24 0.94 10.96
C LEU A 175 -12.00 1.83 12.17
N ALA A 176 -13.02 2.58 12.63
CA ALA A 176 -12.89 3.54 13.73
C ALA A 176 -12.27 2.93 15.00
N ALA A 177 -12.58 1.65 15.30
CA ALA A 177 -12.05 0.96 16.48
C ALA A 177 -10.52 0.74 16.41
N HIS A 178 -9.93 0.70 15.21
CA HIS A 178 -8.50 0.52 14.99
C HIS A 178 -7.72 1.84 15.07
N ILE A 179 -8.40 2.98 14.96
CA ILE A 179 -7.79 4.31 14.98
C ILE A 179 -7.67 4.78 16.43
N THR A 180 -6.53 4.49 17.05
CA THR A 180 -6.28 4.83 18.46
C THR A 180 -5.60 6.19 18.66
N VAL A 181 -5.09 6.80 17.58
CA VAL A 181 -4.37 8.08 17.62
C VAL A 181 -4.88 8.99 16.49
N GLY A 182 -5.07 10.27 16.79
CA GLY A 182 -5.53 11.26 15.80
C GLY A 182 -7.03 11.21 15.53
N GLU A 183 -7.48 12.11 14.66
CA GLU A 183 -8.89 12.23 14.29
C GLU A 183 -9.27 11.20 13.22
N PRO A 184 -10.25 10.31 13.43
CA PRO A 184 -10.59 9.24 12.48
C PRO A 184 -10.84 9.71 11.05
N SER A 185 -11.52 10.86 10.89
CA SER A 185 -11.83 11.45 9.58
C SER A 185 -10.62 11.97 8.81
N LEU A 186 -9.46 12.12 9.48
CA LEU A 186 -8.19 12.50 8.87
C LEU A 186 -7.24 11.31 8.72
N ARG A 187 -7.54 10.17 9.36
CA ARG A 187 -6.72 8.96 9.33
C ARG A 187 -7.19 7.97 8.27
N TYR A 188 -8.50 7.86 8.02
CA TYR A 188 -9.05 7.03 6.94
C TYR A 188 -9.56 7.89 5.78
N LEU A 189 -9.02 7.68 4.58
CA LEU A 189 -9.36 8.44 3.37
C LEU A 189 -9.99 7.53 2.31
N PRO A 190 -11.22 7.81 1.84
CA PRO A 190 -11.80 7.06 0.73
C PRO A 190 -11.15 7.47 -0.60
N VAL A 191 -10.89 6.47 -1.45
CA VAL A 191 -10.49 6.65 -2.85
C VAL A 191 -11.73 6.45 -3.71
N MET A 192 -12.18 7.53 -4.37
CA MET A 192 -13.47 7.58 -5.07
C MET A 192 -13.35 8.32 -6.40
N SER A 193 -14.36 8.22 -7.26
CA SER A 193 -14.44 9.00 -8.51
C SER A 193 -15.00 10.42 -8.34
N TYR A 194 -15.45 10.76 -7.12
CA TYR A 194 -16.04 12.05 -6.77
C TYR A 194 -15.75 12.41 -5.31
N ALA A 195 -15.98 13.65 -4.92
CA ALA A 195 -15.91 14.08 -3.53
C ALA A 195 -17.19 13.67 -2.78
N PRO A 196 -17.14 12.74 -1.81
CA PRO A 196 -18.33 12.32 -1.08
C PRO A 196 -18.79 13.42 -0.11
N GLU A 197 -20.11 13.61 -0.02
CA GLU A 197 -20.70 14.57 0.92
C GLU A 197 -20.41 14.15 2.37
N GLY A 198 -19.94 15.10 3.19
CA GLY A 198 -19.62 14.86 4.60
C GLY A 198 -18.23 14.26 4.88
N ALA A 199 -17.42 13.97 3.86
CA ALA A 199 -16.00 13.70 4.08
C ALA A 199 -15.21 15.00 4.27
N SER A 200 -14.30 15.02 5.23
CA SER A 200 -13.35 16.11 5.46
C SER A 200 -12.08 15.97 4.61
N CYS A 201 -11.72 14.73 4.23
CA CYS A 201 -10.56 14.40 3.41
C CYS A 201 -10.88 13.19 2.51
N TRP A 202 -10.42 13.20 1.26
CA TRP A 202 -10.68 12.14 0.28
C TRP A 202 -9.64 12.17 -0.85
N ILE A 203 -9.51 11.06 -1.57
CA ILE A 203 -8.71 10.94 -2.78
C ILE A 203 -9.68 10.78 -3.96
N VAL A 204 -9.57 11.67 -4.96
CA VAL A 204 -10.31 11.53 -6.22
C VAL A 204 -9.43 10.80 -7.23
N SER A 205 -9.82 9.59 -7.60
CA SER A 205 -9.24 8.89 -8.75
C SER A 205 -9.81 9.49 -10.03
N VAL A 206 -8.94 10.15 -10.80
CA VAL A 206 -9.32 10.71 -12.09
C VAL A 206 -9.00 9.66 -13.15
N PRO A 207 -9.98 9.20 -13.96
CA PRO A 207 -9.71 8.27 -15.03
C PRO A 207 -8.62 8.81 -15.94
N THR A 208 -7.60 8.00 -16.22
CA THR A 208 -6.65 8.33 -17.29
C THR A 208 -7.41 8.34 -18.62
N PRO A 209 -7.30 9.41 -19.43
CA PRO A 209 -8.02 9.56 -20.69
C PRO A 209 -7.61 8.54 -21.75
#